data_AF-A0A5P9HBE7-F1
#
_entry.id   AF-A0A5P9HBE7-F1
#
_cell.length_a   1.000
_cell.length_b   1.000
_cell.length_c   1.000
_cell.angle_alpha   90.00
_cell.angle_beta   90.00
_cell.angle_gamma   90.00
#
_symmetry.space_group_name_H-M   'P 1'
#
loop_
_entity.id
_entity.type
_entity.pdbx_description
1 polymer ?
#
loop_
_entity_poly.entity_id
_entity_poly.type
_entity_poly.pdbx_seq_one_letter_code
_entity_poly.pdbx_strand_id
1 'polypeptide(L)' 'MYQDPKRVRRHKQTIYLDDYELAIVEAHANYSGLPKATLMRQMAFESAKEVPGTAPTPQQPTQPMVAERST' A
#
# COMPACT_ATOMS: atom_id res chain seq x y z
N MET A 1 -8.63 -19.75 -18.40
CA MET A 1 -7.32 -19.31 -17.84
C MET A 1 -7.53 -18.86 -16.41
N TYR A 2 -6.86 -19.52 -15.46
CA TYR A 2 -6.92 -19.11 -14.05
C TYR A 2 -6.04 -17.87 -13.88
N GLN A 3 -6.59 -16.78 -13.37
CA GLN A 3 -5.79 -15.63 -12.97
C GLN A 3 -4.87 -16.09 -11.85
N ASP A 4 -3.55 -15.93 -12.02
CA ASP A 4 -2.56 -16.29 -11.01
C ASP A 4 -2.96 -15.61 -9.67
N PRO A 5 -3.25 -16.39 -8.61
CA PRO A 5 -3.73 -15.86 -7.33
C PRO A 5 -2.74 -14.88 -6.68
N LYS A 6 -1.47 -14.88 -7.10
CA LYS A 6 -0.43 -13.93 -6.66
C LYS A 6 -0.55 -12.56 -7.34
N ARG A 7 -1.13 -12.48 -8.54
CA ARG A 7 -1.37 -11.22 -9.28
C ARG A 7 -2.76 -10.64 -9.09
N VAL A 8 -3.67 -11.39 -8.46
CA VAL A 8 -4.96 -10.85 -8.04
C VAL A 8 -4.69 -9.71 -7.07
N ARG A 9 -5.04 -8.47 -7.47
CA ARG A 9 -4.96 -7.28 -6.62
C ARG A 9 -5.97 -7.44 -5.47
N ARG A 10 -5.57 -8.11 -4.39
CA ARG A 10 -6.43 -8.39 -3.24
C ARG A 10 -6.69 -7.15 -2.38
N HIS A 11 -5.74 -6.22 -2.36
CA HIS A 11 -5.82 -5.02 -1.55
C HIS A 11 -6.24 -3.84 -2.42
N LYS A 12 -7.52 -3.45 -2.26
CA LYS A 12 -8.09 -2.23 -2.82
C LYS A 12 -8.23 -1.23 -1.69
N GLN A 13 -7.66 -0.04 -1.88
CA GLN A 13 -7.89 1.11 -1.03
C GLN A 13 -8.73 2.13 -1.79
N THR A 14 -9.75 2.66 -1.12
CA THR A 14 -10.57 3.76 -1.62
C THR A 14 -10.25 4.98 -0.76
N ILE A 15 -9.97 6.12 -1.40
CA ILE A 15 -9.72 7.39 -0.72
C ILE A 15 -10.87 8.31 -1.11
N TYR A 16 -11.47 8.95 -0.11
CA TYR A 16 -12.47 10.00 -0.33
C TYR A 16 -11.73 11.33 -0.43
N LEU A 17 -12.01 12.06 -1.49
CA LEU A 17 -11.44 13.36 -1.79
C LEU A 17 -12.58 14.34 -2.00
N ASP A 18 -12.35 15.59 -1.64
CA ASP A 18 -13.25 16.68 -2.03
C ASP A 18 -13.05 17.05 -3.52
N ASP A 19 -13.98 17.81 -4.08
CA ASP A 19 -13.99 18.22 -5.49
C ASP A 19 -12.70 18.98 -5.87
N TYR A 20 -12.22 19.83 -4.96
CA TYR A 20 -10.98 20.59 -5.15
C TYR A 20 -9.74 19.69 -5.15
N GLU A 21 -9.66 18.75 -4.21
CA GLU A 21 -8.54 17.82 -4.10
C GLU A 21 -8.48 16.89 -5.32
N LEU A 22 -9.64 16.43 -5.78
CA LEU A 22 -9.76 15.64 -7.00
C LEU A 22 -9.25 16.44 -8.23
N ALA A 23 -9.66 17.70 -8.36
CA ALA A 23 -9.24 18.55 -9.47
C ALA A 23 -7.72 18.75 -9.52
N ILE A 24 -7.07 18.91 -8.37
CA ILE A 24 -5.61 19.00 -8.27
C ILE A 24 -4.95 17.71 -8.75
N VAL A 25 -5.43 16.56 -8.26
CA VAL A 25 -4.86 15.25 -8.62
C VAL A 25 -5.03 14.99 -10.12
N GLU A 26 -6.17 15.36 -10.69
CA GLU A 26 -6.42 15.24 -12.13
C GLU A 26 -5.51 16.15 -12.95
N ALA A 27 -5.35 17.41 -12.55
CA ALA A 27 -4.41 18.33 -13.18
C ALA A 27 -2.98 17.78 -13.16
N HIS A 28 -2.54 17.23 -12.03
CA HIS A 28 -1.22 16.65 -11.88
C HIS A 28 -1.04 15.37 -12.71
N ALA A 29 -2.05 14.48 -12.73
CA ALA A 29 -2.05 13.29 -13.57
C ALA A 29 -1.96 13.64 -15.07
N ASN A 30 -2.70 14.65 -15.51
CA ASN A 30 -2.65 15.15 -16.89
C ASN A 30 -1.28 15.74 -17.23
N TYR A 31 -0.67 16.47 -16.31
CA TYR A 31 0.66 17.05 -16.49
C TYR A 31 1.75 15.97 -16.59
N SER A 32 1.71 14.95 -15.74
CA SER A 32 2.70 13.86 -15.73
C SER A 32 2.43 12.77 -16.77
N GLY A 33 1.26 12.77 -17.44
CA GLY A 33 0.86 11.73 -18.39
C GLY A 33 0.62 10.36 -17.75
N LEU A 34 0.43 10.30 -16.42
CA LEU A 34 0.26 9.07 -15.67
C LEU A 34 -1.21 8.85 -15.30
N PRO A 35 -1.69 7.60 -15.23
CA PRO A 35 -3.02 7.33 -14.69
C PRO A 35 -3.13 7.77 -13.22
N LYS A 36 -4.25 8.41 -12.85
CA LYS A 36 -4.52 8.90 -11.48
C LYS A 36 -4.23 7.89 -10.37
N ALA A 37 -4.60 6.62 -10.58
CA ALA A 37 -4.38 5.56 -9.59
C ALA A 37 -2.89 5.24 -9.39
N THR A 38 -2.09 5.32 -10.46
CA THR A 38 -0.64 5.10 -10.39
C THR A 38 0.04 6.25 -9.67
N LEU A 39 -0.36 7.48 -10.00
CA LEU A 39 0.13 8.70 -9.39
C LEU A 39 -0.17 8.74 -7.89
N MET A 40 -1.42 8.51 -7.51
CA MET A 40 -1.83 8.44 -6.09
C MET A 40 -1.06 7.38 -5.31
N ARG A 41 -0.79 6.22 -5.93
CA ARG A 41 0.02 5.17 -5.33
C ARG A 41 1.46 5.65 -5.09
N GLN A 42 2.08 6.32 -6.05
CA GLN A 42 3.45 6.83 -5.92
C GLN A 42 3.54 7.86 -4.80
N MET A 43 2.64 8.86 -4.79
CA MET A 43 2.60 9.89 -3.74
C MET A 43 2.40 9.28 -2.35
N ALA A 44 1.54 8.28 -2.21
CA ALA A 44 1.31 7.60 -0.93
C ALA A 44 2.53 6.80 -0.44
N PHE A 45 3.29 6.18 -1.34
CA PHE A 45 4.52 5.48 -0.97
C PHE A 45 5.67 6.43 -0.68
N GLU A 46 5.74 7.55 -1.39
CA GLU A 46 6.74 8.59 -1.16
C GLU A 46 6.51 9.26 0.19
N SER A 47 5.29 9.68 0.49
CA SER A 47 4.94 10.23 1.80
C SER A 47 5.17 9.22 2.94
N ALA A 48 4.88 7.94 2.74
CA ALA A 48 5.15 6.91 3.74
C ALA A 48 6.65 6.70 4.03
N LYS A 49 7.53 6.92 3.03
CA LYS A 49 8.98 6.85 3.23
C LYS A 49 9.53 8.06 3.99
N GLU A 50 8.92 9.22 3.77
CA GLU A 50 9.33 10.47 4.41
C GLU A 50 8.94 10.55 5.88
N VAL A 51 7.95 9.78 6.34
CA VAL A 51 7.56 9.69 7.74
C VAL A 51 8.55 8.78 8.51
N PRO A 52 9.55 9.35 9.23
CA PRO A 52 10.54 8.57 9.94
C PRO A 52 9.93 8.19 11.29
N GLY A 53 9.40 6.96 11.39
CA GLY A 53 8.78 6.48 12.64
C GLY A 53 7.92 5.24 12.51
N THR A 54 7.53 4.86 11.29
CA THR A 54 6.80 3.61 11.02
C THR A 54 7.68 2.62 10.26
N ALA A 55 8.87 2.32 10.81
CA ALA A 55 9.56 1.12 10.35
C ALA A 55 8.59 -0.06 10.54
N PRO A 56 8.25 -0.85 9.50
CA PRO A 56 7.64 -2.13 9.75
C PRO A 56 8.71 -2.92 10.51
N THR A 57 8.56 -3.02 11.83
CA THR A 57 9.28 -4.04 12.58
C THR A 57 9.01 -5.34 11.81
N PRO A 58 10.03 -6.01 11.25
CA PRO A 58 9.80 -7.28 10.61
C PRO A 58 9.16 -8.16 11.68
N GLN A 59 7.86 -8.43 11.52
CA GLN A 59 7.12 -9.31 12.40
C GLN A 59 7.82 -10.66 12.30
N GLN A 60 8.66 -10.91 13.29
CA GLN A 60 9.36 -12.17 13.47
C GLN A 60 8.27 -13.25 13.45
N PRO A 61 8.38 -14.27 12.58
CA PRO A 61 7.36 -15.30 12.52
C PRO A 61 7.20 -15.86 13.93
N THR A 62 5.99 -15.76 14.47
CA THR A 62 5.59 -16.39 15.73
C THR A 62 5.80 -17.88 15.56
N GLN A 63 6.98 -18.36 15.95
CA GLN A 63 7.19 -19.79 16.14
C GLN A 63 6.22 -20.19 17.27
N PRO A 64 5.32 -21.16 17.06
CA PRO A 64 4.55 -21.69 18.17
C PRO A 64 5.55 -22.32 19.14
N MET A 65 5.54 -21.81 20.37
CA MET A 65 6.26 -22.36 21.50
C MET A 65 5.78 -23.81 21.70
N VAL A 66 6.52 -24.77 21.11
CA VAL A 66 6.31 -26.18 21.38
C VAL A 66 6.84 -26.42 22.78
N ALA A 67 5.92 -26.53 23.73
CA ALA A 67 6.18 -26.99 25.08
C ALA A 67 6.63 -28.46 25.01
N GLU A 68 7.93 -28.71 24.89
CA GLU A 68 8.48 -30.03 25.20
C GLU A 68 8.49 -30.18 26.72
N ARG A 69 7.52 -30.96 27.19
CA ARG A 69 7.35 -31.38 28.56
C ARG A 69 8.54 -32.21 29.00
N SER A 70 8.98 -31.93 30.22
CA SER A 70 9.87 -32.71 31.06
C SER A 70 9.52 -34.21 31.09
N THR A 71 10.51 -35.08 30.96
CA THR A 71 10.60 -36.39 31.63
C THR A 71 12.07 -36.76 31.76
#